data_AF-A0A8K0CR75-F1
#
_entry.id   AF-A0A8K0CR75-F1
#
_cell.length_a   1.000
_cell.length_b   1.000
_cell.length_c   1.000
_cell.angle_alpha   90.00
_cell.angle_beta   90.00
_cell.angle_gamma   90.00
#
_symmetry.space_group_name_H-M   'P 1'
#
loop_
_entity.id
_entity.type
_entity.pdbx_description
1 polymer ?
#
loop_
_entity_poly.entity_id
_entity_poly.type
_entity_poly.pdbx_seq_one_letter_code
_entity_poly.pdbx_strand_id
1 'polypeptide(L)'
;MKFFTKEGNSPTDIKDSMSTVYDKSAPSYKTIEFWSKQFKSGRESLEDDARSGRPNSAIAEENIETSPDLVVLDSRHIVQTAVADTLLNIEKIGIEQYELYVSERNNVYLFSRPKEEE
;
A
#
# COMPACT_ATOMS: atom_id res chain seq x y z
N MET A 1 -24.95 7.98 -21.16
CA MET A 1 -24.48 8.94 -22.17
C MET A 1 -24.18 8.27 -23.50
N LYS A 2 -23.31 7.24 -23.53
CA LYS A 2 -22.95 6.49 -24.74
C LYS A 2 -24.14 6.17 -25.65
N PHE A 3 -25.22 5.63 -25.08
CA PHE A 3 -26.47 5.36 -25.80
C PHE A 3 -27.01 6.60 -26.52
N PHE A 4 -27.32 7.68 -25.79
CA PHE A 4 -27.83 8.91 -26.37
C PHE A 4 -26.88 9.55 -27.40
N THR A 5 -25.56 9.46 -27.18
CA THR A 5 -24.58 9.96 -28.14
C THR A 5 -24.60 9.16 -29.45
N LYS A 6 -24.81 7.83 -29.39
CA LYS A 6 -24.95 6.97 -30.57
C LYS A 6 -26.28 7.19 -31.30
N GLU A 7 -27.34 7.53 -30.58
CA GLU A 7 -28.61 7.96 -31.18
C GLU A 7 -28.54 9.34 -31.86
N GLY A 8 -27.42 10.07 -31.71
CA GLY A 8 -27.22 11.36 -32.35
C GLY A 8 -27.73 12.57 -31.57
N ASN A 9 -28.18 12.38 -30.32
CA ASN A 9 -28.65 13.47 -29.47
C ASN A 9 -27.53 14.49 -29.20
N SER A 10 -27.92 15.78 -29.10
CA SER A 10 -26.96 16.82 -28.76
C SER A 10 -26.58 16.78 -27.27
N PRO A 11 -25.39 17.27 -26.88
CA PRO A 11 -25.00 17.34 -25.46
C PRO A 11 -26.00 18.11 -24.58
N THR A 12 -26.70 19.09 -25.14
CA THR A 12 -27.75 19.86 -24.44
C THR A 12 -28.97 18.98 -24.14
N ASP A 13 -29.46 18.24 -25.14
CA ASP A 13 -30.62 17.35 -24.97
C ASP A 13 -30.31 16.23 -23.95
N ILE A 14 -29.07 15.74 -23.97
CA ILE A 14 -28.57 14.76 -23.00
C ILE A 14 -28.53 15.37 -21.59
N LYS A 15 -28.12 16.64 -21.45
CA LYS A 15 -28.08 17.32 -20.16
C LYS A 15 -29.48 17.51 -19.59
N ASP A 16 -30.45 17.90 -20.40
CA ASP A 16 -31.82 18.11 -19.95
C ASP A 16 -32.48 16.78 -19.56
N SER A 17 -32.28 15.74 -20.37
CA SER A 17 -32.76 14.39 -20.08
C SER A 17 -32.15 13.84 -18.78
N MET A 18 -30.84 14.00 -18.57
CA MET A 18 -30.18 13.55 -17.35
C MET A 18 -30.56 14.37 -16.12
N SER A 19 -30.77 15.68 -16.27
CA SER A 19 -31.19 16.53 -15.15
C SER A 19 -32.63 16.22 -14.73
N THR A 20 -33.49 15.82 -15.66
CA THR A 20 -34.86 15.36 -15.35
C THR A 20 -34.85 14.07 -14.54
N VAL A 21 -33.94 13.13 -14.84
CA VAL A 21 -33.90 11.80 -14.20
C VAL A 21 -33.10 11.82 -12.88
N TYR A 22 -31.97 12.53 -12.84
CA TYR A 22 -31.00 12.45 -11.73
C TYR A 22 -30.91 13.74 -10.90
N ASP A 23 -31.58 14.83 -11.31
CA ASP A 23 -31.62 16.11 -10.62
C ASP A 23 -30.22 16.58 -10.15
N LYS A 24 -29.97 16.66 -8.83
CA LYS A 24 -28.70 17.10 -8.25
C LYS A 24 -27.53 16.14 -8.49
N SER A 25 -27.81 14.87 -8.75
CA SER A 25 -26.78 13.87 -9.07
C SER A 25 -26.45 13.83 -10.56
N ALA A 26 -27.11 14.66 -11.38
CA ALA A 26 -26.86 14.70 -12.81
C ALA A 26 -25.43 15.21 -13.10
N PRO A 27 -24.72 14.60 -14.06
CA PRO A 27 -23.42 15.07 -14.50
C PRO A 27 -23.45 16.53 -14.96
N SER A 28 -22.32 17.22 -14.82
CA SER A 28 -22.15 18.58 -15.34
C SER A 28 -22.21 18.57 -16.88
N TYR A 29 -22.57 19.71 -17.48
CA TYR A 29 -22.56 19.86 -18.93
C TYR A 29 -21.17 19.58 -19.54
N LYS A 30 -20.09 20.05 -18.89
CA LYS A 30 -18.71 19.79 -19.33
C LYS A 30 -18.39 18.29 -19.36
N THR A 31 -18.84 17.54 -18.36
CA THR A 31 -18.70 16.08 -18.31
C THR A 31 -19.43 15.43 -19.48
N ILE A 32 -20.66 15.88 -19.77
CA ILE A 32 -21.45 15.37 -20.90
C ILE A 32 -20.79 15.66 -22.24
N GLU A 33 -20.28 16.88 -22.43
CA GLU A 33 -19.60 17.27 -23.66
C GLU A 33 -18.31 16.45 -23.86
N PHE A 34 -17.50 16.28 -22.81
CA PHE A 34 -16.29 15.47 -22.85
C PHE A 34 -16.59 14.03 -23.28
N TRP A 35 -17.50 13.35 -22.60
CA TRP A 35 -17.84 11.97 -22.91
C TRP A 35 -18.52 11.82 -24.27
N SER A 36 -19.34 12.79 -24.68
CA SER A 36 -19.95 12.79 -26.02
C SER A 36 -18.89 12.86 -27.13
N LYS A 37 -17.82 13.65 -26.93
CA LYS A 37 -16.67 13.69 -27.86
C LYS A 37 -15.92 12.35 -27.88
N GLN A 38 -15.65 11.76 -26.70
CA GLN A 38 -14.95 10.47 -26.59
C GLN A 38 -15.72 9.32 -27.27
N PHE A 39 -17.04 9.26 -27.08
CA PHE A 39 -17.87 8.24 -27.75
C PHE A 39 -17.93 8.46 -29.26
N LYS A 40 -17.96 9.72 -29.72
CA LYS A 40 -17.88 10.05 -31.16
C LYS A 40 -16.53 9.72 -31.77
N SER A 41 -15.44 9.80 -31.02
CA SER A 41 -14.10 9.42 -31.47
C SER A 41 -13.84 7.90 -31.43
N GLY A 42 -14.86 7.10 -31.14
CA GLY A 42 -14.78 5.63 -31.18
C GLY A 42 -14.34 4.96 -29.87
N ARG A 43 -14.24 5.69 -28.75
CA ARG A 43 -14.03 5.06 -27.43
C ARG A 43 -15.26 4.24 -27.07
N GLU A 44 -15.12 2.93 -26.95
CA GLU A 44 -16.22 2.05 -26.52
C GLU A 44 -16.12 1.65 -25.04
N SER A 45 -14.93 1.74 -24.45
CA SER A 45 -14.70 1.42 -23.04
C SER A 45 -15.40 2.41 -22.11
N LEU A 46 -16.05 1.87 -21.08
CA LEU A 46 -16.61 2.63 -19.96
C LEU A 46 -15.64 2.74 -18.78
N GLU A 47 -14.54 1.98 -18.82
CA GLU A 47 -13.52 1.99 -17.79
C GLU A 47 -12.69 3.27 -17.87
N ASP A 48 -12.23 3.71 -16.71
CA ASP A 48 -11.26 4.80 -16.59
C ASP A 48 -9.93 4.38 -17.24
N ASP A 49 -9.25 5.37 -17.83
CA ASP A 49 -7.88 5.16 -18.28
C ASP A 49 -6.98 4.83 -17.09
N ALA A 50 -5.90 4.09 -17.34
CA ALA A 50 -4.92 3.77 -16.32
C ALA A 50 -4.50 5.05 -15.59
N ARG A 51 -4.87 5.16 -14.32
CA ARG A 51 -4.50 6.31 -13.50
C ARG A 51 -3.02 6.21 -13.24
N SER A 52 -2.26 7.25 -13.61
CA SER A 52 -0.87 7.38 -13.20
C SER A 52 -0.83 7.44 -11.67
N GLY A 53 -0.54 6.30 -11.04
CA GLY A 53 -0.20 6.25 -9.62
C GLY A 53 1.16 6.90 -9.38
N ARG A 54 1.50 7.14 -8.12
CA ARG A 54 2.87 7.56 -7.76
C ARG A 54 3.84 6.47 -8.23
N PRO A 55 4.84 6.78 -9.07
CA PRO A 55 5.84 5.79 -9.44
C PRO A 55 6.57 5.34 -8.17
N ASN A 56 6.74 4.03 -8.00
CA ASN A 56 7.56 3.45 -6.93
C ASN A 56 9.07 3.60 -7.23
N SER A 57 9.46 4.72 -7.81
CA SER A 57 10.82 4.98 -8.29
C SER A 57 11.83 5.18 -7.16
N ALA A 58 11.39 5.27 -5.91
CA ALA A 58 12.29 5.31 -4.75
C ALA A 58 12.92 3.93 -4.42
N ILE A 59 12.42 2.84 -5.04
CA ILE A 59 12.88 1.46 -4.77
C ILE A 59 13.31 0.77 -6.07
N ALA A 60 13.85 1.52 -7.03
CA ALA A 60 14.59 0.92 -8.14
C ALA A 60 16.03 0.67 -7.65
N GLU A 61 16.56 -0.55 -7.81
CA GLU A 61 17.94 -0.91 -7.46
C GLU A 61 18.96 0.08 -8.07
N GLU A 62 18.66 0.60 -9.26
CA GLU A 62 19.40 1.65 -9.96
C GLU A 62 19.61 2.93 -9.13
N ASN A 63 18.59 3.37 -8.38
CA ASN A 63 18.67 4.57 -7.54
C ASN A 63 19.41 4.33 -6.21
N ILE A 64 19.45 3.08 -5.75
CA ILE A 64 20.21 2.66 -4.55
C ILE A 64 21.71 2.69 -4.85
N GLU A 65 22.13 2.19 -6.01
CA GLU A 65 23.52 2.26 -6.46
C GLU A 65 23.98 3.70 -6.76
N THR A 66 23.09 4.50 -7.33
CA THR A 66 23.43 5.87 -7.76
C THR A 66 23.64 6.82 -6.57
N SER A 67 22.97 6.60 -5.42
CA SER A 67 23.07 7.50 -4.27
C SER A 67 22.75 6.82 -2.93
N PRO A 68 23.66 6.00 -2.39
CA PRO A 68 23.44 5.32 -1.11
C PRO A 68 23.17 6.29 0.05
N ASP A 69 23.79 7.47 0.03
CA ASP A 69 23.60 8.51 1.06
C ASP A 69 22.15 9.02 1.11
N LEU A 70 21.45 9.10 -0.02
CA LEU A 70 20.05 9.54 -0.06
C LEU A 70 19.10 8.47 0.49
N VAL A 71 19.45 7.19 0.31
CA VAL A 71 18.70 6.06 0.87
C VAL A 71 18.88 6.00 2.39
N VAL A 72 20.11 6.21 2.87
CA VAL A 72 20.44 6.25 4.31
C VAL A 72 19.76 7.44 5.00
N LEU A 73 19.60 8.57 4.32
CA LEU A 73 18.91 9.75 4.84
C LEU A 73 17.37 9.70 4.66
N ASP A 74 16.80 8.75 3.90
CA ASP A 74 15.34 8.60 3.80
C ASP A 74 14.80 8.23 5.19
N SER A 75 13.96 9.11 5.74
CA SER A 75 13.34 8.92 7.05
C SER A 75 12.58 7.59 7.14
N ARG A 76 12.06 7.06 6.03
CA ARG A 76 11.43 5.73 6.00
C ARG A 76 12.43 4.60 6.17
N HIS A 77 13.59 4.69 5.53
CA HIS A 77 14.64 3.68 5.66
C HIS A 77 15.21 3.68 7.08
N ILE A 78 15.46 4.85 7.66
CA ILE A 78 15.89 4.99 9.07
C ILE A 78 14.89 4.33 10.02
N VAL A 79 13.58 4.57 9.84
CA VAL A 79 12.55 3.96 10.69
C VAL A 79 12.50 2.44 10.51
N GLN A 80 12.59 1.94 9.27
CA GLN A 80 12.59 0.50 9.01
C GLN A 80 13.80 -0.20 9.62
N THR A 81 14.99 0.36 9.47
CA THR A 81 16.22 -0.17 10.06
C THR A 81 16.16 -0.14 11.58
N ALA A 82 15.71 0.96 12.18
CA ALA A 82 15.53 1.06 13.63
C ALA A 82 14.54 0.02 14.18
N VAL A 83 13.42 -0.21 13.48
CA VAL A 83 12.46 -1.26 13.86
C VAL A 83 13.10 -2.64 13.78
N ALA A 84 13.81 -2.96 12.70
CA ALA A 84 14.50 -4.24 12.56
C ALA A 84 15.53 -4.48 13.68
N ASP A 85 16.33 -3.47 14.01
CA ASP A 85 17.33 -3.54 15.09
C ASP A 85 16.67 -3.77 16.45
N THR A 86 15.54 -3.10 16.73
CA THR A 86 14.80 -3.32 17.99
C THR A 86 14.26 -4.74 18.10
N LEU A 87 13.73 -5.31 17.01
CA LEU A 87 13.22 -6.68 17.00
C LEU A 87 14.34 -7.69 17.28
N LEU A 88 15.49 -7.51 16.63
CA LEU A 88 16.66 -8.37 16.81
C LEU A 88 17.19 -8.28 18.25
N ASN A 89 17.20 -7.10 18.86
CA ASN A 89 17.58 -6.94 20.26
C ASN A 89 16.60 -7.62 21.23
N ILE A 90 15.30 -7.54 20.96
CA ILE A 90 14.28 -8.23 21.77
C ILE A 90 14.48 -9.76 21.70
N GLU A 91 14.71 -10.30 20.50
CA GLU A 91 14.98 -11.73 20.32
C GLU A 91 16.22 -12.19 21.08
N LYS A 92 17.32 -11.42 20.99
CA LYS A 92 18.55 -11.69 21.74
C LYS A 92 18.33 -11.73 23.24
N ILE A 93 17.64 -10.71 23.79
CA ILE A 93 17.31 -10.65 25.23
C ILE A 93 16.45 -11.85 25.63
N GLY A 94 15.47 -12.22 24.80
CA GLY A 94 14.63 -13.39 25.06
C GLY A 94 15.42 -14.69 25.13
N ILE A 95 16.38 -14.88 24.22
CA ILE A 95 17.28 -16.04 24.22
C ILE A 95 18.16 -16.05 25.47
N GLU A 96 18.80 -14.93 25.80
CA GLU A 96 19.65 -14.81 26.99
C GLU A 96 18.89 -15.10 28.29
N GLN A 97 17.67 -14.59 28.43
CA GLN A 97 16.82 -14.87 29.59
C GLN A 97 16.44 -16.35 29.69
N TYR A 98 16.17 -17.01 28.57
CA TYR A 98 15.85 -18.43 28.54
C TYR A 98 17.05 -19.30 28.92
N GLU A 99 18.23 -19.00 28.36
CA GLU A 99 19.48 -19.69 28.69
C GLU A 99 19.83 -19.55 30.18
N LEU A 100 19.67 -18.35 30.74
CA LEU A 100 19.86 -18.12 32.19
C LEU A 100 18.91 -18.99 33.02
N TYR A 101 17.61 -18.99 32.70
CA TYR A 101 16.62 -19.80 33.40
C TYR A 101 16.94 -21.31 33.36
N VAL A 102 17.36 -21.83 32.20
CA VAL A 102 17.77 -23.23 32.05
C VAL A 102 19.01 -23.53 32.88
N SER A 103 19.99 -22.62 32.87
CA SER A 103 21.24 -22.76 33.63
C SER A 103 21.00 -22.80 35.14
N GLU A 104 20.13 -21.92 35.65
CA GLU A 104 19.77 -21.83 37.07
C GLU A 104 19.08 -23.11 37.54
N ARG A 105 18.12 -23.65 36.76
CA ARG A 105 17.46 -24.91 37.09
C ARG A 105 18.41 -26.09 37.04
N ASN A 106 19.23 -26.20 36.00
CA ASN A 106 20.19 -27.29 35.88
C ASN A 106 21.22 -27.26 37.03
N ASN A 107 21.59 -26.07 37.53
CA ASN A 107 22.46 -25.95 38.70
C ASN A 107 21.74 -26.42 39.99
N VAL A 108 20.47 -26.05 40.19
CA VAL A 108 19.67 -26.49 41.34
C VAL A 108 19.51 -28.03 41.38
N TYR A 109 19.37 -28.69 40.22
CA TYR A 109 19.29 -30.15 40.15
C TYR A 109 20.63 -30.86 40.45
N LEU A 110 21.77 -30.24 40.16
CA LEU A 110 23.09 -30.81 40.46
C LEU A 110 23.47 -30.68 41.95
N PHE A 111 23.01 -29.63 42.63
CA PHE A 111 23.23 -29.46 44.09
C PHE A 111 22.20 -30.18 44.97
N SER A 112 21.09 -30.65 44.41
CA SER A 112 20.02 -31.35 45.14
C SER A 112 20.08 -32.88 45.04
N ARG A 113 21.09 -33.46 44.36
CA ARG A 113 21.27 -34.92 44.33
C ARG A 113 21.64 -35.40 45.74
N PRO A 114 20.79 -36.18 46.43
CA PRO A 114 21.17 -36.75 47.70
C PRO A 114 22.39 -37.65 47.47
N LYS A 115 23.39 -37.57 48.36
CA LYS A 115 24.43 -38.60 48.42
C LYS A 115 23.72 -39.90 48.79
N GLU A 116 23.50 -40.76 47.80
CA GLU A 116 23.19 -42.15 48.06
C GLU A 116 24.40 -42.72 48.79
N GLU A 117 24.18 -43.08 50.05
CA GLU A 117 25.12 -43.78 50.92
C GLU A 117 25.28 -45.22 50.40
N GLU A 118 26.51 -45.59 50.02
CA GLU A 118 27.04 -46.96 50.06
C GLU A 118 28.48 -46.92 50.60
#